data_AF-A0A4P5S851-F1
#
_entry.id   AF-A0A4P5S851-F1
#
_cell.length_a   1.000
_cell.length_b   1.000
_cell.length_c   1.000
_cell.angle_alpha   90.00
_cell.angle_beta   90.00
_cell.angle_gamma   90.00
#
_symmetry.space_group_name_H-M   'P 1'
#
loop_
_entity.id
_entity.type
_entity.pdbx_description
1 polymer ?
#
loop_
_entity_poly.entity_id
_entity_poly.type
_entity_poly.pdbx_seq_one_letter_code
_entity_poly.pdbx_strand_id
1 'polypeptide(L)'
;MSQSASTPLQTRPAQAVPETELTPQTGEPVVAHIVKTEPGESAAAKVLEARVYGTPLEAVCGHVWVPSRDPQQLPMCQKCKDIYDTYRMFNEHLGDSPSE
;
A
#
# COMPACT_ATOMS: atom_id res chain seq x y z
N MET A 1 -60.12 -42.41 25.85
CA MET A 1 -60.31 -41.52 24.68
C MET A 1 -59.14 -40.55 24.68
N SER A 2 -58.13 -40.80 23.85
CA SER A 2 -56.92 -39.97 23.75
C SER A 2 -57.21 -38.76 22.86
N GLN A 3 -56.98 -37.55 23.38
CA GLN A 3 -57.07 -36.33 22.59
C GLN A 3 -55.65 -35.83 22.31
N SER A 4 -55.19 -36.09 21.08
CA SER A 4 -53.95 -35.54 20.55
C SER A 4 -54.17 -34.08 20.18
N ALA A 5 -53.52 -33.15 20.87
CA ALA A 5 -53.55 -31.73 20.53
C ALA A 5 -52.48 -31.42 19.47
N SER A 6 -52.93 -31.03 18.28
CA SER A 6 -52.08 -30.54 17.19
C SER A 6 -51.62 -29.11 17.48
N THR A 7 -50.31 -28.90 17.62
CA THR A 7 -49.74 -27.56 17.82
C THR A 7 -49.61 -26.85 16.46
N PRO A 8 -50.09 -25.59 16.32
CA PRO A 8 -49.96 -24.87 15.05
C PRO A 8 -48.51 -24.44 14.82
N LEU A 9 -47.99 -24.71 13.61
CA LEU A 9 -46.69 -24.19 13.16
C LEU A 9 -46.79 -22.66 12.99
N GLN A 10 -45.98 -21.93 13.76
CA GLN A 10 -45.90 -20.47 13.66
C GLN A 10 -44.77 -20.06 12.70
N THR A 11 -45.11 -19.34 11.64
CA THR A 11 -44.14 -18.86 10.66
C THR A 11 -43.39 -17.66 11.21
N ARG A 12 -42.05 -17.72 11.20
CA ARG A 12 -41.19 -16.63 11.67
C ARG A 12 -41.27 -15.44 10.68
N PRO A 13 -41.48 -14.20 11.14
CA PRO A 13 -41.56 -13.06 10.25
C PRO A 13 -40.24 -12.81 9.52
N ALA A 14 -40.33 -12.42 8.25
CA ALA A 14 -39.18 -12.05 7.44
C ALA A 14 -38.59 -10.74 7.98
N GLN A 15 -37.34 -10.78 8.46
CA GLN A 15 -36.59 -9.58 8.77
C GLN A 15 -35.96 -9.04 7.48
N ALA A 16 -36.28 -7.80 7.13
CA ALA A 16 -35.58 -7.07 6.08
C ALA A 16 -34.18 -6.73 6.60
N VAL A 17 -33.17 -7.44 6.08
CA VAL A 17 -31.78 -7.06 6.29
C VAL A 17 -31.52 -5.88 5.35
N PRO A 18 -31.12 -4.69 5.84
CA PRO A 18 -30.73 -3.60 4.97
C PRO A 18 -29.54 -4.07 4.13
N GLU A 19 -29.72 -4.11 2.82
CA GLU A 19 -28.68 -4.47 1.86
C GLU A 19 -27.65 -3.34 1.88
N THR A 20 -26.57 -3.55 2.61
CA THR A 20 -25.44 -2.62 2.62
C THR A 20 -24.63 -2.93 1.36
N GLU A 21 -24.66 -2.02 0.39
CA GLU A 21 -23.79 -2.10 -0.79
C GLU A 21 -22.32 -2.11 -0.34
N LEU A 22 -21.70 -3.29 -0.38
CA LEU A 22 -20.26 -3.44 -0.20
C LEU A 22 -19.60 -2.96 -1.49
N THR A 23 -19.23 -1.68 -1.54
CA THR A 23 -18.34 -1.18 -2.60
C THR A 23 -16.94 -1.75 -2.33
N PRO A 24 -16.40 -2.62 -3.20
CA PRO A 24 -15.04 -3.10 -3.04
C PRO A 24 -14.11 -1.90 -3.23
N GLN A 25 -13.44 -1.48 -2.15
CA GLN A 25 -12.41 -0.47 -2.23
C GLN A 25 -11.19 -1.12 -2.87
N THR A 26 -11.11 -1.06 -4.20
CA THR A 26 -9.86 -1.30 -4.92
C THR A 26 -8.91 -0.20 -4.46
N GLY A 27 -8.11 -0.51 -3.44
CA GLY A 27 -7.15 0.42 -2.86
C GLY A 27 -6.19 0.93 -3.93
N GLU A 28 -5.64 2.12 -3.68
CA GLU A 28 -4.60 2.72 -4.53
C GLU A 28 -3.44 1.72 -4.74
N PRO A 29 -2.88 1.60 -5.95
CA PRO A 29 -1.87 0.59 -6.23
C PRO A 29 -0.64 0.80 -5.35
N VAL A 30 -0.16 -0.27 -4.75
CA VAL A 30 1.06 -0.24 -3.93
C VAL A 30 2.25 -0.01 -4.86
N VAL A 31 2.90 1.15 -4.74
CA VAL A 31 4.05 1.57 -5.56
C VAL A 31 5.30 1.80 -4.70
N ALA A 32 6.49 1.64 -5.29
CA ALA A 32 7.75 1.98 -4.66
C ALA A 32 8.09 3.47 -4.83
N HIS A 33 8.63 4.10 -3.79
CA HIS A 33 9.03 5.50 -3.77
C HIS A 33 10.54 5.64 -3.56
N ILE A 34 11.16 6.65 -4.18
CA ILE A 34 12.58 6.96 -4.03
C ILE A 34 12.75 7.92 -2.85
N VAL A 35 13.70 7.64 -1.95
CA VAL A 35 14.01 8.48 -0.78
C VAL A 35 15.27 9.32 -1.01
N LYS A 36 15.35 10.46 -0.33
CA LYS A 36 16.56 11.30 -0.33
C LYS A 36 17.59 10.69 0.63
N THR A 37 18.82 10.52 0.15
CA THR A 37 19.98 10.07 0.93
C THR A 37 21.10 11.11 0.88
N GLU A 38 21.98 11.08 1.87
CA GLU A 38 23.22 11.83 1.82
C GLU A 38 24.30 11.08 1.01
N PRO A 39 25.32 11.76 0.47
CA PRO A 39 26.44 11.11 -0.20
C PRO A 39 27.13 10.10 0.74
N GLY A 40 27.22 8.84 0.31
CA GLY A 40 27.79 7.74 1.11
C GLY A 40 26.78 6.93 1.92
N GLU A 41 25.49 7.29 1.89
CA GLU A 41 24.40 6.52 2.51
C GLU A 41 23.67 5.66 1.47
N SER A 42 23.46 4.38 1.77
CA SER A 42 22.68 3.47 0.91
C SER A 42 21.17 3.68 1.12
N ALA A 43 20.46 3.99 0.03
CA ALA A 43 19.00 4.15 0.06
C ALA A 43 18.29 2.85 0.47
N ALA A 44 18.79 1.70 0.02
CA ALA A 44 18.23 0.39 0.38
C ALA A 44 18.35 0.13 1.88
N ALA A 45 19.52 0.43 2.47
CA ALA A 45 19.74 0.28 3.91
C ALA A 45 18.81 1.20 4.72
N LYS A 46 18.65 2.47 4.30
CA LYS A 46 17.73 3.43 4.93
C LYS A 46 16.28 2.95 4.92
N VAL A 47 15.80 2.47 3.76
CA VAL A 47 14.43 1.95 3.62
C VAL A 47 14.22 0.70 4.46
N LEU A 48 15.21 -0.19 4.50
CA LEU A 48 15.16 -1.40 5.33
C LEU A 48 15.11 -1.05 6.82
N GLU A 49 15.97 -0.13 7.27
CA GLU A 49 16.00 0.34 8.65
C GLU A 49 14.64 0.93 9.07
N ALA A 50 14.09 1.82 8.24
CA ALA A 50 12.77 2.42 8.49
C ALA A 50 11.65 1.37 8.52
N ARG A 51 11.75 0.31 7.72
CA ARG A 51 10.79 -0.81 7.75
C ARG A 51 10.88 -1.60 9.05
N VAL A 52 12.09 -1.79 9.59
CA VAL A 52 12.30 -2.49 10.86
C VAL A 52 11.80 -1.68 12.05
N TYR A 53 12.12 -0.38 12.08
CA TYR A 53 11.77 0.49 13.21
C TYR A 53 10.40 1.17 13.09
N GLY A 54 9.74 1.08 11.94
CA GLY A 54 8.45 1.75 11.69
C GLY A 54 8.58 3.26 11.51
N THR A 55 9.75 3.74 11.09
CA THR A 55 10.03 5.16 10.90
C THR A 55 9.40 5.65 9.60
N PRO A 56 8.65 6.78 9.60
CA PRO A 56 8.14 7.35 8.37
C PRO A 56 9.28 7.93 7.52
N LEU A 57 9.25 7.65 6.22
CA LEU A 57 10.17 8.22 5.24
C LEU A 57 9.44 9.17 4.31
N GLU A 58 10.14 10.21 3.86
CA GLU A 58 9.66 11.15 2.85
C GLU A 58 10.29 10.82 1.48
N ALA A 59 9.44 10.66 0.48
CA ALA A 59 9.84 10.42 -0.90
C ALA A 59 10.33 11.70 -1.56
N VAL A 60 11.12 11.57 -2.64
CA VAL A 60 11.44 12.71 -3.53
C VAL A 60 10.19 13.36 -4.14
N CYS A 61 9.09 12.60 -4.27
CA CYS A 61 7.80 13.12 -4.72
C CYS A 61 6.95 13.77 -3.61
N GLY A 62 7.44 13.82 -2.37
CA GLY A 62 6.75 14.39 -1.20
C GLY A 62 5.76 13.44 -0.50
N HIS A 63 5.69 12.17 -0.90
CA HIS A 63 4.85 11.18 -0.22
C HIS A 63 5.53 10.72 1.09
N VAL A 64 4.81 10.72 2.20
CA VAL A 64 5.30 10.25 3.50
C VAL A 64 4.64 8.92 3.82
N TRP A 65 5.44 7.87 4.05
CA TRP A 65 4.92 6.53 4.33
C TRP A 65 5.84 5.74 5.25
N VAL A 66 5.29 4.71 5.90
CA VAL A 66 6.07 3.70 6.62
C VAL A 66 6.19 2.46 5.72
N PRO A 67 7.40 2.07 5.28
CA PRO A 67 7.58 0.95 4.38
C PRO A 67 7.16 -0.37 5.05
N SER A 68 6.39 -1.19 4.33
CA SER A 68 5.87 -2.48 4.82
C SER A 68 6.31 -3.67 3.97
N ARG A 69 6.67 -3.44 2.69
CA ARG A 69 7.06 -4.46 1.71
C ARG A 69 8.42 -4.14 1.10
N ASP A 70 8.99 -5.15 0.44
CA ASP A 70 10.21 -4.98 -0.34
C ASP A 70 9.94 -4.08 -1.56
N PRO A 71 10.72 -2.99 -1.78
CA PRO A 71 10.49 -2.05 -2.87
C PRO A 71 10.83 -2.62 -4.25
N GLN A 72 11.66 -3.67 -4.36
CA GLN A 72 12.00 -4.27 -5.67
C GLN A 72 10.83 -5.08 -6.25
N GLN A 73 9.85 -5.46 -5.42
CA GLN A 73 8.66 -6.20 -5.82
C GLN A 73 7.49 -5.30 -6.25
N LEU A 74 7.69 -3.98 -6.28
CA LEU A 74 6.62 -3.00 -6.53
C LEU A 74 6.95 -2.14 -7.75
N PRO A 75 5.95 -1.72 -8.54
CA PRO A 75 6.16 -0.74 -9.59
C PRO A 75 6.61 0.59 -8.99
N MET A 76 7.58 1.25 -9.62
CA MET A 76 8.07 2.56 -9.17
C MET A 76 7.01 3.65 -9.38
N CYS A 77 6.88 4.55 -8.42
CA CYS A 77 6.04 5.74 -8.51
C CYS A 77 6.47 6.60 -9.70
N GLN A 78 5.55 6.89 -10.62
CA GLN A 78 5.84 7.64 -11.84
C GLN A 78 6.47 9.01 -11.56
N LYS A 79 5.96 9.73 -10.55
CA LYS A 79 6.55 11.02 -10.13
C LYS A 79 7.99 10.89 -9.64
N CYS A 80 8.30 9.83 -8.87
CA CYS A 80 9.66 9.58 -8.42
C CYS A 80 10.59 9.28 -9.60
N LYS A 81 10.10 8.50 -10.57
CA LYS A 81 10.81 8.17 -11.80
C LYS A 81 11.15 9.43 -12.61
N ASP A 82 10.17 10.30 -12.84
CA ASP A 82 10.35 11.53 -13.61
C ASP A 82 11.37 12.48 -12.94
N ILE A 83 11.32 12.58 -11.61
CA ILE A 83 12.28 13.37 -10.82
C ILE A 83 13.69 12.78 -10.95
N TYR A 84 13.84 11.46 -10.80
CA TYR A 84 15.13 10.78 -10.93
C TYR A 84 15.73 10.95 -12.33
N ASP A 85 14.90 10.77 -13.37
CA ASP A 85 15.30 10.98 -14.76
C ASP A 85 15.78 12.41 -15.01
N THR A 86 15.05 13.40 -14.49
CA THR A 86 15.43 14.82 -14.53
C THR A 86 16.80 15.04 -13.85
N TYR A 87 16.99 14.55 -12.62
CA TYR A 87 18.27 14.68 -11.91
C TYR A 87 19.42 14.01 -12.67
N ARG A 88 19.16 12.87 -13.31
CA ARG A 88 20.15 12.15 -14.12
C ARG A 88 20.52 12.95 -15.38
N MET A 89 19.53 13.52 -16.08
CA MET A 89 19.77 14.31 -17.30
C MET A 89 20.60 15.55 -17.04
N PHE A 90 20.36 16.25 -15.93
CA PHE A 90 21.10 17.48 -15.60
C PHE A 90 22.47 17.21 -14.97
N ASN A 91 22.74 15.98 -14.53
CA ASN A 91 24.02 15.59 -13.93
C ASN A 91 24.75 14.56 -14.80
N GLU A 92 25.28 14.97 -15.95
CA GLU A 92 26.02 14.15 -16.94
C GLU A 92 27.23 13.34 -16.40
N HIS A 93 27.56 13.43 -15.11
CA HIS A 93 28.61 12.63 -14.46
C HIS A 93 28.09 11.63 -13.40
N LEU A 94 26.79 11.48 -13.20
CA LEU A 94 26.23 10.50 -12.25
C LEU A 94 26.03 9.15 -12.94
N GLY A 95 26.79 8.15 -12.49
CA GLY A 95 26.84 6.80 -13.05
C GLY A 95 25.46 6.16 -13.27
N ASP A 96 25.37 5.44 -14.38
CA ASP A 96 24.22 4.67 -14.81
C ASP A 96 23.96 3.51 -13.84
N SER A 97 23.01 3.66 -12.90
CA SER A 97 22.16 2.60 -12.31
C SER A 97 21.97 2.75 -10.79
N PRO A 98 20.72 2.80 -10.29
CA PRO A 98 20.42 2.72 -8.86
C PRO A 98 20.32 1.25 -8.35
N SER A 99 20.99 0.30 -9.01
CA SER A 99 20.91 -1.14 -8.70
C SER A 99 22.26 -1.79 -8.32
N GLU A 100 23.32 -1.01 -8.16
CA GLU A 100 24.62 -1.48 -7.63
C GLU A 100 24.94 -0.83 -6.28
#